data_AF-A0A520I6I0-F1
#
_entry.id   AF-A0A520I6I0-F1
#
_cell.length_a   1.000
_cell.length_b   1.000
_cell.length_c   1.000
_cell.angle_alpha   90.00
_cell.angle_beta   90.00
_cell.angle_gamma   90.00
#
_symmetry.space_group_name_H-M   'P 1'
#
loop_
_entity.id
_entity.type
_entity.pdbx_description
1 polymer ?
#
loop_
_entity_poly.entity_id
_entity_poly.type
_entity_poly.pdbx_seq_one_letter_code
_entity_poly.pdbx_strand_id
1 'polypeptide(L)'
;MTQTVAIVGTTLCGWIAATALAGRLPRERYRIVMIDVGLDGDGLGDFAPVIAVPPAFAAFHADIGLDEATLVGATGAGHALGVAFGGWRSDGTAAFLPYGET
;
A
#
# COMPACT_ATOMS: atom_id res chain seq x y z
N MET A 1 12.50 20.69 -21.78
CA MET A 1 11.07 20.35 -21.96
C MET A 1 10.64 19.51 -20.79
N THR A 2 9.49 19.82 -20.18
CA THR A 2 8.93 19.06 -19.05
C THR A 2 8.08 17.92 -19.59
N GLN A 3 8.31 16.70 -19.11
CA GLN A 3 7.52 15.50 -19.44
C GLN A 3 6.39 15.34 -18.43
N THR A 4 5.22 14.91 -18.90
CA THR A 4 4.08 14.64 -18.02
C THR A 4 3.91 13.13 -17.85
N VAL A 5 3.80 12.69 -16.60
CA VAL A 5 3.40 11.33 -16.25
C VAL A 5 1.95 11.40 -15.79
N ALA A 6 1.06 10.77 -16.56
CA ALA A 6 -0.35 10.65 -16.21
C ALA A 6 -0.59 9.31 -15.48
N ILE A 7 -1.16 9.38 -14.28
CA ILE A 7 -1.63 8.24 -13.51
C ILE A 7 -3.14 8.24 -13.61
N VAL A 8 -3.71 7.21 -14.25
CA VAL A 8 -5.15 7.10 -14.48
C VAL A 8 -5.76 6.28 -13.35
N GLY A 9 -6.44 6.95 -12.42
CA GLY A 9 -7.00 6.35 -11.20
C GLY A 9 -6.48 6.98 -9.91
N THR A 10 -7.39 7.18 -8.96
CA THR A 10 -7.18 7.82 -7.65
C THR A 10 -7.25 6.83 -6.48
N THR A 11 -7.06 5.53 -6.77
CA THR A 11 -7.04 4.45 -5.77
C THR A 11 -5.75 4.46 -4.94
N LEU A 12 -5.66 3.55 -3.95
CA LEU A 12 -4.44 3.33 -3.16
C LEU A 12 -3.20 3.14 -4.05
N CYS A 13 -3.30 2.31 -5.10
CA CYS A 13 -2.20 2.10 -6.05
C CYS A 13 -1.81 3.39 -6.80
N GLY A 14 -2.80 4.20 -7.19
CA GLY A 14 -2.57 5.48 -7.87
C GLY A 14 -1.79 6.45 -6.98
N TRP A 15 -2.18 6.56 -5.71
CA TRP A 15 -1.49 7.41 -4.72
C TRP A 15 -0.10 6.90 -4.37
N ILE A 16 0.09 5.58 -4.20
CA ILE A 16 1.43 5.00 -3.97
C ILE A 16 2.37 5.35 -5.14
N ALA A 17 1.91 5.17 -6.38
CA ALA A 17 2.68 5.52 -7.57
C ALA A 17 2.98 7.03 -7.65
N ALA A 18 1.97 7.87 -7.41
CA ALA A 18 2.12 9.33 -7.46
C ALA A 18 3.14 9.83 -6.44
N THR A 19 3.06 9.36 -5.20
CA THR A 19 3.99 9.73 -4.13
C THR A 19 5.41 9.25 -4.42
N ALA A 20 5.57 7.99 -4.85
CA ALA A 20 6.88 7.44 -5.19
C ALA A 20 7.58 8.22 -6.32
N LEU A 21 6.82 8.56 -7.37
CA LEU A 21 7.32 9.31 -8.52
C LEU A 21 7.60 10.78 -8.16
N ALA A 22 6.72 11.43 -7.41
CA ALA A 22 6.88 12.81 -6.99
C ALA A 22 8.09 13.01 -6.04
N GLY A 23 8.41 12.00 -5.23
CA GLY A 23 9.59 12.03 -4.35
C GLY A 23 10.92 11.76 -5.07
N ARG A 24 10.91 11.07 -6.22
CA ARG A 24 12.14 10.60 -6.92
C ARG A 24 12.47 11.36 -8.20
N LEU A 25 11.47 11.89 -8.90
CA LEU A 25 11.68 12.54 -10.18
C LEU A 25 11.96 14.04 -9.99
N PRO A 26 12.94 14.61 -10.73
CA PRO A 26 13.25 16.03 -10.66
C PRO A 26 12.06 16.87 -11.16
N ARG A 27 11.57 17.76 -10.31
CA ARG A 27 10.34 18.55 -10.53
C ARG A 27 10.45 19.50 -11.73
N GLU A 28 11.66 19.88 -12.10
CA GLU A 28 11.92 20.76 -13.26
C GLU A 28 11.73 20.00 -14.59
N ARG A 29 11.87 18.66 -14.56
CA ARG A 29 11.78 17.80 -15.75
C ARG A 29 10.47 17.02 -15.82
N TYR A 30 9.83 16.73 -14.69
CA TYR A 30 8.65 15.88 -14.64
C TYR A 30 7.48 16.56 -13.93
N ARG A 31 6.30 16.42 -14.52
CA ARG A 31 5.02 16.76 -13.93
C ARG A 31 4.21 15.47 -13.71
N ILE A 32 3.86 15.17 -12.47
CA ILE A 32 2.97 14.05 -12.13
C ILE A 32 1.53 14.57 -12.10
N VAL A 33 0.62 13.90 -12.82
CA VAL A 33 -0.80 14.25 -12.87
C VAL A 33 -1.60 12.98 -12.60
N MET A 34 -2.49 13.05 -11.61
CA MET A 34 -3.50 12.03 -11.39
C MET A 34 -4.77 12.41 -12.14
N ILE A 35 -5.35 11.46 -12.85
CA ILE A 35 -6.61 11.59 -13.58
C ILE A 35 -7.63 10.77 -12.82
N ASP A 36 -8.63 11.47 -12.28
CA ASP A 36 -9.79 10.82 -11.68
C ASP A 36 -10.64 10.18 -12.78
N VAL A 37 -11.07 8.95 -12.52
CA VAL A 37 -11.90 8.13 -13.43
C VAL A 37 -13.28 7.83 -12.85
N GLY A 38 -13.67 8.50 -11.76
CA GLY A 38 -14.99 8.31 -11.12
C GLY A 38 -15.12 6.98 -10.39
N LEU A 39 -14.00 6.41 -9.94
CA LEU A 39 -13.98 5.27 -9.03
C LEU A 39 -13.79 5.81 -7.61
N ASP A 40 -14.83 5.72 -6.81
CA ASP A 40 -14.77 6.07 -5.40
C ASP A 40 -14.10 4.94 -4.60
N GLY A 41 -13.39 5.31 -3.53
CA GLY A 41 -12.78 4.37 -2.58
C GLY A 41 -11.29 4.09 -2.81
N ASP A 42 -10.77 3.13 -2.05
CA ASP A 42 -9.35 2.75 -2.03
C ASP A 42 -8.93 1.81 -3.17
N GLY A 43 -9.89 1.29 -3.95
CA GLY A 43 -9.66 0.33 -5.03
C GLY A 43 -9.50 -1.12 -4.58
N LEU A 44 -9.71 -1.43 -3.30
CA LEU A 44 -9.70 -2.81 -2.76
C LEU A 44 -11.02 -3.55 -3.06
N GLY A 45 -12.08 -2.80 -3.36
CA GLY A 45 -13.42 -3.32 -3.67
C GLY A 45 -14.22 -3.70 -2.43
N ASP A 46 -15.51 -3.97 -2.63
CA ASP A 46 -16.49 -4.14 -1.55
C ASP A 46 -16.19 -5.31 -0.59
N PHE A 47 -15.32 -6.23 -0.99
CA PHE A 47 -15.01 -7.46 -0.25
C PHE A 47 -13.71 -7.41 0.55
N ALA A 48 -12.94 -6.33 0.45
CA ALA A 48 -11.64 -6.20 1.12
C ALA A 48 -11.55 -4.89 1.91
N PRO A 49 -12.15 -4.82 3.12
CA PRO A 49 -12.11 -3.61 3.94
C PRO A 49 -10.72 -3.30 4.52
N VAL A 50 -9.77 -4.24 4.41
CA VAL A 50 -8.40 -4.12 4.91
C VAL A 50 -7.45 -4.81 3.95
N ILE A 51 -6.28 -4.21 3.73
CA ILE A 51 -5.14 -4.83 3.06
C ILE A 51 -4.01 -5.06 4.05
N ALA A 52 -3.48 -6.28 4.09
CA ALA A 52 -2.21 -6.57 4.76
C ALA A 52 -1.07 -6.40 3.75
N VAL A 53 -0.04 -5.64 4.13
CA VAL A 53 1.16 -5.45 3.30
C VAL A 53 2.37 -6.20 3.88
N PRO A 54 3.30 -6.68 3.05
CA PRO A 54 4.53 -7.31 3.53
C PRO A 54 5.42 -6.33 4.31
N PRO A 55 6.32 -6.80 5.21
CA PRO A 55 7.21 -5.94 5.98
C PRO A 55 8.08 -5.00 5.14
N ALA A 56 8.38 -5.36 3.89
CA ALA A 56 9.15 -4.52 2.96
C ALA A 56 8.54 -3.13 2.72
N PHE A 57 7.23 -2.96 2.97
CA PHE A 57 6.57 -1.64 2.89
C PHE A 57 7.02 -0.65 3.96
N ALA A 58 7.59 -1.11 5.08
CA ALA A 58 8.12 -0.21 6.11
C ALA A 58 9.21 0.72 5.55
N ALA A 59 10.08 0.20 4.68
CA ALA A 59 11.10 1.00 4.02
C ALA A 59 10.49 2.03 3.05
N PHE A 60 9.40 1.68 2.38
CA PHE A 60 8.66 2.61 1.51
C PHE A 60 8.01 3.74 2.32
N HIS A 61 7.34 3.43 3.44
CA HIS A 61 6.74 4.45 4.30
C HIS A 61 7.79 5.44 4.83
N ALA A 62 8.93 4.93 5.29
CA ALA A 62 10.06 5.77 5.72
C ALA A 62 10.57 6.67 4.59
N ASP A 63 10.70 6.13 3.38
CA ASP A 63 11.16 6.86 2.20
C ASP A 63 10.23 8.01 1.78
N ILE A 64 8.92 7.87 2.00
CA ILE A 64 7.94 8.94 1.75
C ILE A 64 7.70 9.84 2.97
N GLY A 65 8.47 9.65 4.06
CA GLY A 65 8.38 10.45 5.28
C GLY A 65 7.15 10.15 6.13
N LEU A 66 6.55 8.97 5.98
CA LEU A 66 5.39 8.54 6.76
C LEU A 66 5.83 7.64 7.92
N ASP A 67 5.61 8.10 9.15
CA ASP A 67 5.88 7.29 10.33
C ASP A 67 4.75 6.29 10.61
N GLU A 68 5.10 5.16 11.23
CA GLU A 68 4.18 4.05 11.48
C GLU A 68 3.04 4.43 12.42
N ALA A 69 3.31 5.23 13.46
CA ALA A 69 2.29 5.64 14.42
C ALA A 69 1.23 6.54 13.78
N THR A 70 1.65 7.47 12.93
CA THR A 70 0.76 8.31 12.12
C THR A 70 -0.06 7.46 11.15
N LEU A 71 0.56 6.52 10.45
CA LEU A 71 -0.15 5.63 9.52
C LEU A 71 -1.24 4.82 10.24
N VAL A 72 -0.89 4.18 11.36
CA VAL A 72 -1.81 3.39 12.17
C VAL A 72 -2.95 4.26 12.72
N GLY A 73 -2.61 5.42 13.29
CA GLY A 73 -3.60 6.35 13.86
C GLY A 73 -4.55 6.94 12.83
N ALA A 74 -4.07 7.26 11.63
CA ALA A 74 -4.87 7.85 10.56
C ALA A 74 -5.80 6.85 9.85
N THR A 75 -5.47 5.56 9.87
CA THR A 75 -6.18 4.52 9.11
C THR A 75 -6.96 3.54 9.99
N GLY A 76 -6.70 3.50 11.29
CA GLY A 76 -7.21 2.43 12.17
C GLY A 76 -6.59 1.06 11.87
N ALA A 77 -5.42 1.03 11.22
CA ALA A 77 -4.71 -0.21 10.90
C ALA A 77 -4.14 -0.91 12.14
N GLY A 78 -3.62 -2.12 11.93
CA GLY A 78 -2.86 -2.87 12.91
C GLY A 78 -1.62 -3.53 12.28
N HIS A 79 -0.87 -4.29 13.09
CA HIS A 79 0.35 -4.95 12.62
C HIS A 79 0.05 -6.37 12.11
N ALA A 80 0.38 -6.63 10.85
CA ALA A 80 0.33 -7.98 10.29
C ALA A 80 1.65 -8.71 10.60
N LEU A 81 1.58 -9.79 11.40
CA LEU A 81 2.75 -10.59 11.78
C LEU A 81 3.01 -11.79 10.86
N GLY A 82 2.04 -12.12 10.00
CA GLY A 82 2.05 -13.27 9.12
C GLY A 82 0.64 -13.66 8.69
N VAL A 83 0.50 -14.89 8.18
CA VAL A 83 -0.78 -15.45 7.73
C VAL A 83 -1.07 -16.76 8.46
N ALA A 84 -2.26 -16.86 9.06
CA ALA A 84 -2.74 -18.10 9.67
C ALA A 84 -3.59 -18.90 8.67
N PHE A 85 -3.17 -20.13 8.38
CA PHE A 85 -3.84 -21.08 7.51
C PHE A 85 -4.60 -22.11 8.36
N GLY A 86 -5.91 -21.93 8.54
CA GLY A 86 -6.77 -22.85 9.29
C GLY A 86 -7.47 -23.89 8.41
N GLY A 87 -7.51 -25.15 8.84
CA GLY A 87 -8.23 -26.24 8.16
C GLY A 87 -7.56 -26.82 6.91
N TRP A 88 -6.40 -26.30 6.51
CA TRP A 88 -5.72 -26.72 5.27
C TRP A 88 -5.19 -28.16 5.31
N ARG A 89 -4.78 -28.64 6.48
CA ARG A 89 -4.32 -30.03 6.67
C ARG A 89 -5.46 -30.95 7.08
N SER A 90 -6.27 -30.53 8.05
CA SER A 90 -7.50 -31.18 8.52
C SER A 90 -8.29 -30.22 9.40
N ASP A 91 -9.58 -30.49 9.61
CA ASP A 91 -10.43 -29.70 10.51
C ASP A 91 -9.79 -29.52 11.89
N GLY A 92 -9.90 -28.30 12.43
CA GLY A 92 -9.33 -27.93 13.73
C GLY A 92 -7.81 -27.70 13.75
N THR A 93 -7.10 -27.84 12.63
CA THR A 93 -5.65 -27.52 12.56
C THR A 93 -5.40 -26.11 12.05
N ALA A 94 -4.29 -25.51 12.48
CA ALA A 94 -3.79 -24.25 11.93
C ALA A 94 -2.26 -24.30 11.75
N ALA A 95 -1.78 -23.69 10.68
CA ALA A 95 -0.37 -23.39 10.48
C ALA A 95 -0.19 -21.86 10.39
N PHE A 96 0.91 -21.33 10.91
CA PHE A 96 1.21 -19.90 10.83
C PHE A 96 2.44 -19.71 9.94
N LEU A 97 2.31 -18.86 8.93
CA LEU A 97 3.41 -18.40 8.09
C LEU A 97 3.82 -17.01 8.61
N PRO A 98 4.80 -16.92 9.52
CA PRO A 98 5.28 -15.64 10.03
C PRO A 98 6.06 -14.89 8.94
N TYR A 99 6.10 -13.56 9.05
CA TYR A 99 6.95 -12.75 8.16
C TYR A 99 8.42 -12.67 8.58
N GLY A 100 8.77 -13.08 9.81
CA GLY A 100 10.16 -13.09 10.30
C GLY A 100 10.97 -14.25 9.72
N GLU A 101 12.29 -14.12 9.72
CA GLU A 101 13.19 -15.24 9.46
C GLU A 101 13.27 -16.14 10.72
N THR A 102 13.28 -17.45 10.51
CA THR A 102 13.60 -18.48 11.52
C THR A 102 15.08 -18.74 11.59
#